data_AF-A0AAV5XHG4-F1
#
_entry.id   AF-A0AAV5XHG4-F1
#
_cell.length_a   1.000
_cell.length_b   1.000
_cell.length_c   1.000
_cell.angle_alpha   90.00
_cell.angle_beta   90.00
_cell.angle_gamma   90.00
#
_symmetry.space_group_name_H-M   'P 1'
#
loop_
_entity.id
_entity.type
_entity.pdbx_description
1 polymer ?
#
loop_
_entity_poly.entity_id
_entity_poly.type
_entity_poly.pdbx_seq_one_letter_code
_entity_poly.pdbx_strand_id
1 'polypeptide(L)'
;APVRDGVAAVLCATSAAALGGEIRRIVNAAPLWWAPVVGDLVALDPAGIRFSWRLAEAAATRFRVASSRPERLARGLELIAEMAALAGDAVRARAQEALSHAPPEVQSAALAAAEEPDAQAIARAAEAVITSVDDDSG
;
A
#
# COMPACT_ATOMS: atom_id res chain seq x y z
N ALA A 1 -9.24 -4.50 3.19
CA ALA A 1 -9.92 -3.18 3.31
C ALA A 1 -9.40 -2.35 2.16
N PRO A 2 -10.23 -1.65 1.37
CA PRO A 2 -9.89 -1.26 0.01
C PRO A 2 -8.53 -0.56 -0.14
N VAL A 3 -8.20 0.38 0.74
CA VAL A 3 -6.89 1.08 0.76
C VAL A 3 -5.71 0.12 0.92
N ARG A 4 -5.80 -0.81 1.88
CA ARG A 4 -4.77 -1.83 2.13
C ARG A 4 -4.59 -2.75 0.93
N ASP A 5 -5.70 -3.17 0.34
CA ASP A 5 -5.71 -4.08 -0.80
C ASP A 5 -5.07 -3.39 -2.03
N GLY A 6 -5.32 -2.08 -2.22
CA GLY A 6 -4.67 -1.27 -3.24
C GLY A 6 -3.17 -1.05 -3.00
N VAL A 7 -2.75 -0.79 -1.76
CA VAL A 7 -1.32 -0.69 -1.42
C VAL A 7 -0.61 -2.01 -1.70
N ALA A 8 -1.19 -3.15 -1.31
CA ALA A 8 -0.66 -4.47 -1.64
C ALA A 8 -0.57 -4.69 -3.16
N ALA A 9 -1.60 -4.30 -3.91
CA ALA A 9 -1.62 -4.43 -5.36
C ALA A 9 -0.52 -3.60 -6.06
N VAL A 10 -0.29 -2.36 -5.64
CA VAL A 10 0.82 -1.54 -6.16
C VAL A 10 2.18 -2.14 -5.80
N LEU A 11 2.34 -2.63 -4.56
CA LEU A 11 3.58 -3.28 -4.14
C LEU A 11 3.88 -4.53 -4.96
N CYS A 12 2.89 -5.40 -5.17
CA CYS A 12 3.02 -6.58 -6.03
C CYS A 12 3.40 -6.18 -7.46
N ALA A 13 2.68 -5.21 -8.05
CA ALA A 13 2.92 -4.77 -9.42
C ALA A 13 4.31 -4.14 -9.64
N THR A 14 4.94 -3.62 -8.58
CA THR A 14 6.26 -2.95 -8.61
C THR A 14 7.37 -3.79 -7.98
N SER A 15 7.14 -5.08 -7.73
CA SER A 15 8.11 -6.00 -7.13
C SER A 15 8.34 -7.20 -8.02
N ALA A 16 9.34 -8.02 -7.68
CA ALA A 16 9.51 -9.32 -8.33
C ALA A 16 8.28 -10.20 -8.06
N ALA A 17 7.75 -10.86 -9.10
CA ALA A 17 6.53 -11.68 -9.01
C ALA A 17 6.61 -12.74 -7.89
N ALA A 18 7.79 -13.31 -7.66
CA ALA A 18 8.03 -14.28 -6.60
C ALA A 18 7.72 -13.77 -5.18
N LEU A 19 7.73 -12.45 -4.96
CA LEU A 19 7.42 -11.85 -3.65
C LEU A 19 5.92 -11.58 -3.45
N GLY A 20 5.10 -11.65 -4.51
CA GLY A 20 3.71 -11.17 -4.47
C GLY A 20 2.84 -11.86 -3.40
N GLY A 21 3.02 -13.17 -3.22
CA GLY A 21 2.35 -13.93 -2.16
C GLY A 21 2.69 -13.44 -0.75
N GLU A 22 3.97 -13.25 -0.47
CA GLU A 22 4.46 -12.79 0.84
C GLU A 22 4.12 -11.32 1.10
N ILE A 23 4.20 -10.46 0.07
CA ILE A 23 3.77 -9.06 0.16
C ILE A 23 2.30 -8.98 0.56
N ARG A 24 1.40 -9.70 -0.13
CA ARG A 24 -0.02 -9.74 0.24
C ARG A 24 -0.22 -10.23 1.66
N ARG A 25 0.47 -11.30 2.06
CA ARG A 25 0.36 -11.87 3.41
C ARG A 25 0.76 -10.85 4.47
N ILE A 26 1.90 -10.18 4.30
CA ILE A 26 2.41 -9.17 5.24
C ILE A 26 1.47 -7.98 5.31
N VAL A 27 1.10 -7.40 4.16
CA VAL A 27 0.26 -6.20 4.11
C VAL A 27 -1.13 -6.51 4.64
N ASN A 28 -1.73 -7.66 4.33
CA ASN A 28 -3.07 -8.02 4.81
C ASN A 28 -3.10 -8.32 6.31
N ALA A 29 -2.03 -8.92 6.86
CA ALA A 29 -1.91 -9.18 8.29
C ALA A 29 -1.63 -7.90 9.11
N ALA A 30 -1.03 -6.88 8.49
CA ALA A 30 -0.71 -5.62 9.14
C ALA A 30 -1.89 -4.64 9.08
N PRO A 31 -2.36 -4.09 10.21
CA PRO A 31 -3.20 -2.91 10.17
C PRO A 31 -2.45 -1.74 9.51
N LEU A 32 -3.22 -0.86 8.87
CA LEU A 32 -2.77 0.42 8.34
C LEU A 32 -3.44 1.52 9.14
N TRP A 33 -2.66 2.47 9.63
CA TRP A 33 -3.23 3.64 10.31
C TRP A 33 -2.31 4.85 10.26
N TRP A 34 -2.90 6.00 10.54
CA TRP A 34 -2.21 7.28 10.67
C TRP A 34 -1.72 7.48 12.10
N ALA A 35 -0.46 7.89 12.27
CA ALA A 35 0.15 8.11 13.58
C ALA A 35 1.33 9.09 13.48
N PRO A 36 1.81 9.66 14.62
CA PRO A 36 3.09 10.34 14.63
C PRO A 36 4.22 9.37 14.27
N VAL A 37 5.06 9.76 13.31
CA VAL A 37 6.30 9.07 12.92
C VAL A 37 7.45 10.07 13.06
N VAL A 38 8.47 9.72 13.83
CA VAL A 38 9.61 10.61 14.12
C VAL A 38 10.66 10.45 13.02
N GLY A 39 10.99 11.56 12.36
CA GLY A 39 12.08 11.61 11.37
C GLY A 39 11.76 10.98 10.00
N ASP A 40 10.57 10.42 9.82
CA ASP A 40 10.16 9.72 8.59
C ASP A 40 8.65 9.87 8.33
N LEU A 41 8.16 9.32 7.21
CA LEU A 41 6.77 9.29 6.79
C LEU A 41 6.11 7.92 6.98
N VAL A 42 6.89 6.86 7.17
CA VAL A 42 6.39 5.51 7.42
C VAL A 42 7.20 4.81 8.50
N ALA A 43 6.53 3.97 9.30
CA ALA A 43 7.19 3.02 10.18
C ALA A 43 6.53 1.65 10.02
N LEU A 44 7.36 0.62 9.84
CA LEU A 44 6.93 -0.77 9.82
C LEU A 44 7.40 -1.45 11.09
N ASP A 45 6.46 -1.96 11.88
CA ASP A 45 6.75 -2.66 13.12
C ASP A 45 5.87 -3.92 13.26
N PRO A 46 6.04 -4.75 14.31
CA PRO A 46 5.20 -5.94 14.49
C PRO A 46 3.70 -5.65 14.64
N ALA A 47 3.31 -4.44 15.05
CA ALA A 47 1.92 -4.04 15.17
C ALA A 47 1.30 -3.65 13.82
N GLY A 48 2.11 -3.27 12.82
CA GLY A 48 1.67 -3.07 11.43
C GLY A 48 2.40 -1.93 10.71
N ILE A 49 1.70 -1.24 9.80
CA ILE A 49 2.26 -0.13 9.01
C ILE A 49 1.63 1.19 9.45
N ARG A 50 2.49 2.09 9.93
CA ARG A 50 2.11 3.43 10.35
C ARG A 50 2.54 4.44 9.31
N PHE A 51 1.60 5.28 8.87
CA PHE A 51 1.90 6.44 8.03
C PHE A 51 1.80 7.73 8.86
N SER A 52 2.70 8.66 8.59
CA SER A 52 2.78 9.94 9.29
C SER A 52 1.53 10.80 9.04
N TRP A 53 1.04 11.48 10.07
CA TRP A 53 0.00 12.51 9.92
C TRP A 53 0.37 13.58 8.90
N ARG A 54 1.67 13.86 8.71
CA ARG A 54 2.15 14.80 7.69
C ARG A 54 1.79 14.37 6.28
N LEU A 55 1.79 13.06 6.00
CA LEU A 55 1.34 12.53 4.71
C LEU A 55 -0.17 12.71 4.55
N ALA A 56 -0.95 12.43 5.60
CA ALA A 56 -2.40 12.64 5.59
C ALA A 56 -2.77 14.12 5.34
N GLU A 57 -2.11 15.06 6.02
CA GLU A 57 -2.32 16.50 5.85
C GLU A 57 -1.96 16.99 4.44
N ALA A 58 -0.83 16.50 3.90
CA ALA A 58 -0.42 16.80 2.54
C ALA A 58 -1.44 16.27 1.52
N ALA A 59 -1.92 15.04 1.71
CA ALA A 59 -2.96 14.44 0.87
C ALA A 59 -4.27 15.25 0.96
N ALA A 60 -4.75 15.55 2.16
CA ALA A 60 -5.97 16.33 2.38
C ALA A 60 -5.88 17.71 1.70
N THR A 61 -4.71 18.35 1.71
CA THR A 61 -4.49 19.62 1.01
C THR A 61 -4.60 19.46 -0.51
N ARG A 62 -4.06 18.38 -1.07
CA ARG A 62 -4.20 18.06 -2.51
C ARG A 62 -5.64 17.75 -2.90
N PHE A 63 -6.40 17.09 -2.02
CA PHE A 63 -7.82 16.83 -2.26
C PHE A 63 -8.67 18.10 -2.23
N ARG A 64 -8.41 19.04 -1.31
CA ARG A 64 -9.15 20.31 -1.24
C ARG A 64 -9.01 21.20 -2.48
N VAL A 65 -7.89 21.10 -3.19
CA VAL A 65 -7.65 21.87 -4.42
C VAL A 65 -8.13 21.15 -5.69
N ALA A 66 -8.55 19.89 -5.58
CA ALA A 66 -9.11 19.13 -6.70
C ALA A 66 -10.59 19.53 -6.91
N SER A 67 -10.88 20.10 -8.07
CA SER A 67 -12.17 20.72 -8.39
C SER A 67 -13.16 19.76 -9.03
N SER A 68 -12.68 18.61 -9.51
CA SER A 68 -13.49 17.62 -10.23
C SER A 68 -13.27 16.20 -9.73
N ARG A 69 -14.26 15.32 -9.96
CA ARG A 69 -14.15 13.89 -9.60
C ARG A 69 -12.92 13.21 -10.24
N PRO A 70 -12.60 13.41 -11.53
CA PRO A 70 -11.38 12.83 -12.12
C PRO A 70 -10.09 13.30 -11.45
N GLU A 71 -9.99 14.59 -11.09
CA GLU A 71 -8.83 15.11 -10.36
C GLU A 71 -8.71 14.47 -8.97
N ARG A 72 -9.82 14.33 -8.25
CA ARG A 72 -9.84 13.64 -6.95
C ARG A 72 -9.40 12.18 -7.09
N LEU A 73 -9.80 11.50 -8.17
CA LEU A 73 -9.35 10.12 -8.44
C LEU A 73 -7.86 10.05 -8.73
N ALA A 74 -7.31 10.99 -9.49
CA ALA A 74 -5.88 11.10 -9.68
C ALA A 74 -5.15 11.28 -8.34
N ARG A 75 -5.66 12.12 -7.43
CA ARG A 75 -5.08 12.29 -6.08
C ARG A 75 -5.19 11.03 -5.21
N GLY A 76 -6.29 10.28 -5.32
CA GLY A 76 -6.43 8.98 -4.66
C GLY A 76 -5.40 7.96 -5.15
N LEU A 77 -5.20 7.87 -6.46
CA LEU A 77 -4.20 6.99 -7.06
C LEU A 77 -2.77 7.39 -6.66
N GLU A 78 -2.46 8.69 -6.70
CA GLU A 78 -1.17 9.22 -6.24
C GLU A 78 -0.88 8.87 -4.78
N LEU A 79 -1.87 9.01 -3.89
CA LEU A 79 -1.71 8.68 -2.48
C LEU A 79 -1.44 7.18 -2.28
N ILE A 80 -2.19 6.29 -2.94
CA ILE A 80 -1.97 4.84 -2.84
C ILE A 80 -0.59 4.47 -3.36
N ALA A 81 -0.15 5.07 -4.46
CA ALA A 81 1.19 4.87 -5.00
C ALA A 81 2.29 5.37 -4.06
N GLU A 82 2.11 6.55 -3.45
CA GLU A 82 3.04 7.14 -2.47
C GLU A 82 3.14 6.28 -1.21
N MET A 83 2.01 5.81 -0.67
CA MET A 83 1.97 4.88 0.47
C MET A 83 2.72 3.57 0.16
N ALA A 84 2.50 2.99 -1.02
CA ALA A 84 3.21 1.79 -1.45
C ALA A 84 4.71 2.05 -1.63
N ALA A 85 5.10 3.18 -2.23
CA ALA A 85 6.51 3.54 -2.40
C ALA A 85 7.22 3.67 -1.05
N LEU A 86 6.61 4.36 -0.08
CA LEU A 86 7.16 4.54 1.27
C LEU A 86 7.33 3.19 2.00
N ALA A 87 6.30 2.35 2.01
CA ALA A 87 6.35 1.06 2.70
C ALA A 87 7.19 0.00 1.96
N GLY A 88 7.51 0.23 0.68
CA GLY A 88 7.96 -0.80 -0.24
C GLY A 88 9.25 -1.49 0.17
N ASP A 89 10.28 -0.75 0.55
CA ASP A 89 11.58 -1.36 0.86
C ASP A 89 11.51 -2.23 2.11
N ALA A 90 10.84 -1.76 3.16
CA ALA A 90 10.66 -2.52 4.39
C ALA A 90 9.80 -3.77 4.17
N VAL A 91 8.70 -3.66 3.39
CA VAL A 91 7.83 -4.80 3.08
C VAL A 91 8.55 -5.82 2.19
N ARG A 92 9.29 -5.38 1.17
CA ARG A 92 10.07 -6.26 0.29
C ARG A 92 11.17 -6.99 1.06
N ALA A 93 11.91 -6.30 1.91
CA ALA A 93 12.93 -6.93 2.75
C ALA A 93 12.35 -8.04 3.63
N ARG A 94 11.20 -7.76 4.28
CA ARG A 94 10.50 -8.76 5.10
C ARG A 94 9.90 -9.91 4.29
N ALA A 95 9.42 -9.64 3.08
CA ALA A 95 8.92 -10.67 2.15
C ALA A 95 10.06 -11.58 1.66
N GLN A 96 11.21 -10.99 1.32
CA GLN A 96 12.41 -11.71 0.93
C GLN A 96 12.93 -12.60 2.06
N GLU A 97 13.00 -12.06 3.28
CA GLU A 97 13.38 -12.81 4.48
C GLU A 97 12.40 -13.97 4.75
N ALA A 98 11.09 -13.73 4.66
CA ALA A 98 10.10 -14.78 4.86
C ALA A 98 10.23 -15.89 3.80
N LEU A 99 10.41 -15.52 2.53
CA LEU A 99 10.56 -16.48 1.44
C LEU A 99 11.87 -17.27 1.55
N SER A 100 12.98 -16.64 1.94
CA SER A 100 14.27 -17.32 2.07
C SER A 100 14.29 -18.38 3.19
N HIS A 101 13.42 -18.23 4.20
CA HIS A 101 13.23 -19.19 5.28
C HIS A 101 12.16 -20.24 4.97
N ALA A 102 11.43 -20.12 3.86
CA ALA A 102 10.42 -21.10 3.47
C ALA A 102 11.06 -22.39 2.92
N PRO A 103 10.35 -23.53 2.95
CA PRO A 103 10.84 -24.77 2.33
C PRO A 103 11.19 -24.58 0.84
N PRO A 104 12.19 -25.31 0.30
CA PRO A 104 12.63 -25.17 -1.09
C PRO A 104 11.50 -25.29 -2.13
N GLU A 105 10.49 -26.12 -1.86
CA GLU A 105 9.34 -26.32 -2.73
C GLU A 105 8.48 -25.06 -2.83
N VAL A 106 8.33 -24.34 -1.72
CA VAL A 106 7.61 -23.05 -1.66
C VAL A 106 8.39 -21.98 -2.41
N GLN A 107 9.71 -21.95 -2.26
CA GLN A 107 10.56 -21.01 -3.00
C GLN A 107 10.50 -21.27 -4.51
N SER A 108 10.57 -22.54 -4.92
CA SER A 108 10.47 -22.92 -6.33
C SER A 108 9.10 -22.58 -6.92
N ALA A 109 8.02 -22.81 -6.17
CA ALA A 109 6.67 -22.45 -6.61
C ALA A 109 6.52 -20.94 -6.77
N ALA A 110 7.07 -20.15 -5.83
CA ALA A 110 7.06 -18.69 -5.91
C ALA A 110 7.84 -18.16 -7.12
N LEU A 111 9.01 -18.74 -7.43
CA LEU A 111 9.81 -18.36 -8.60
C LEU A 111 9.14 -18.69 -9.93
N ALA A 112 8.34 -19.76 -9.98
CA ALA A 112 7.57 -20.14 -11.16
C ALA A 112 6.29 -19.32 -11.33
N ALA A 113 5.86 -18.58 -10.31
CA ALA A 113 4.65 -17.79 -10.37
C ALA A 113 4.82 -16.57 -11.29
N ALA A 114 3.88 -16.41 -12.21
CA ALA A 114 3.63 -15.14 -12.88
C ALA A 114 2.45 -14.47 -12.17
N GLU A 115 2.53 -13.17 -11.96
CA GLU A 115 1.47 -12.41 -11.33
C GLU A 115 1.07 -11.24 -12.21
N GLU A 116 -0.23 -11.17 -12.54
CA GLU A 116 -0.79 -10.03 -13.24
C GLU A 116 -1.12 -8.92 -12.23
N PRO A 117 -0.83 -7.64 -12.55
CA PRO A 117 -1.21 -6.52 -11.69
C PRO A 117 -2.72 -6.44 -11.45
N ASP A 118 -3.13 -6.29 -10.19
CA ASP A 118 -4.54 -6.09 -9.82
C ASP A 118 -4.94 -4.60 -9.92
N ALA A 119 -5.14 -4.13 -11.15
CA ALA A 119 -5.57 -2.76 -11.42
C ALA A 119 -6.93 -2.42 -10.77
N GLN A 120 -7.80 -3.42 -10.58
CA GLN A 120 -9.12 -3.21 -10.00
C GLN A 120 -9.05 -2.95 -8.48
N ALA A 121 -8.14 -3.63 -7.76
CA ALA A 121 -7.86 -3.31 -6.37
C ALA A 121 -7.33 -1.88 -6.21
N ILE A 122 -6.42 -1.44 -7.09
CA ILE A 122 -5.87 -0.08 -7.06
C ILE A 122 -6.98 0.96 -7.29
N ALA A 123 -7.85 0.75 -8.29
CA ALA A 123 -8.96 1.67 -8.57
C ALA A 123 -9.96 1.75 -7.40
N ARG A 124 -10.32 0.60 -6.80
CA ARG A 124 -11.22 0.56 -5.63
C ARG A 124 -10.61 1.25 -4.41
N ALA A 125 -9.30 1.15 -4.23
CA ALA A 125 -8.59 1.83 -3.15
C ALA A 125 -8.67 3.36 -3.31
N ALA A 126 -8.44 3.86 -4.52
CA ALA A 126 -8.54 5.30 -4.80
C ALA A 126 -9.96 5.85 -4.58
N GLU A 127 -10.99 5.10 -5.00
CA GLU A 127 -12.39 5.44 -4.72
C GLU A 127 -12.68 5.45 -3.21
N ALA A 128 -12.16 4.49 -2.44
CA ALA A 128 -12.35 4.47 -0.99
C ALA A 128 -11.69 5.67 -0.27
N VAL A 129 -10.52 6.11 -0.73
CA VAL A 129 -9.86 7.31 -0.21
C VAL A 129 -10.73 8.55 -0.42
N ILE A 130 -11.29 8.70 -1.63
CA ILE A 130 -12.20 9.81 -1.97
C ILE A 130 -13.40 9.84 -1.02
N THR A 131 -14.06 8.69 -0.81
CA THR A 131 -15.21 8.61 0.09
C THR A 131 -14.83 9.01 1.52
N SER A 132 -13.70 8.53 2.05
CA SER A 132 -13.29 8.90 3.42
C SER A 132 -13.01 10.40 3.59
N VAL A 133 -12.49 11.07 2.56
CA VAL A 133 -12.26 12.53 2.60
C VAL A 133 -13.58 13.30 2.61
N ASP A 134 -14.59 12.79 1.90
CA ASP A 134 -15.92 13.41 1.87
C ASP A 134 -16.63 13.24 3.22
N ASP A 135 -16.48 12.09 3.86
CA ASP A 135 -17.06 11.81 5.19
C ASP A 135 -16.44 12.68 6.31
N ASP A 136 -15.13 12.98 6.23
CA ASP A 136 -14.43 13.85 7.21
C ASP A 136 -14.70 15.36 6.98
N SER A 137 -15.34 15.73 5.87
CA SER A 137 -15.60 17.14 5.49
C SER A 137 -17.03 17.61 5.84
N GLY A 138 -17.90 16.72 6.33
CA GLY A 138 -19.28 17.01 6.75
C GLY A 138 -19.42 17.27 8.24
#